data_AF-A0A2V7UQ67-F1
#
_entry.id   AF-A0A2V7UQ67-F1
#
_cell.length_a   1.000
_cell.length_b   1.000
_cell.length_c   1.000
_cell.angle_alpha   90.00
_cell.angle_beta   90.00
_cell.angle_gamma   90.00
#
_symmetry.space_group_name_H-M   'P 1'
#
loop_
_entity.id
_entity.type
_entity.pdbx_description
1 polymer ?
#
loop_
_entity_poly.entity_id
_entity_poly.type
_entity_poly.pdbx_seq_one_letter_code
_entity_poly.pdbx_strand_id
1 'polypeptide(L)'
;MAFFPPTQKVRSGSASRDGAVGSESAAPMNRRGILSPLLLVLSTCFGPDADPEVHLIPAGYSGDIFIIHNVPAGEPVLREGGARVYRIPVNGILTSNDDSNIGSGPLPKYYYLSTDGRREPIEGFWASTVKDTRANRADPTVGIYFPHHGSINRPELTCWVEYNQYFVGTKGQLCSHTTPGAQQHASRHSFPPTECVHEVTRNSRPLSA
;
A
#
# COMPACT_ATOMS: atom_id res chain seq x y z
N MET A 1 -50.39 -26.44 -7.96
CA MET A 1 -50.30 -27.28 -6.74
C MET A 1 -50.56 -26.39 -5.54
N ALA A 2 -51.58 -26.75 -4.78
CA ALA A 2 -52.02 -26.06 -3.57
C ALA A 2 -51.00 -26.28 -2.43
N PHE A 3 -50.92 -25.33 -1.48
CA PHE A 3 -51.37 -25.60 -0.11
C PHE A 3 -51.59 -24.29 0.65
N PHE A 4 -52.71 -24.25 1.36
CA PHE A 4 -53.29 -23.14 2.12
C PHE A 4 -52.61 -22.96 3.51
N PRO A 5 -52.91 -21.87 4.23
CA PRO A 5 -52.19 -21.27 5.38
C PRO A 5 -52.71 -21.85 6.73
N PRO A 6 -52.62 -21.23 7.95
CA PRO A 6 -53.32 -19.96 8.28
C PRO A 6 -52.82 -19.14 9.53
N THR A 7 -53.54 -18.02 9.78
CA THR A 7 -53.96 -17.45 11.09
C THR A 7 -52.91 -16.81 12.01
N GLN A 8 -53.15 -15.80 12.84
CA GLN A 8 -54.25 -14.88 13.26
C GLN A 8 -53.50 -13.85 14.17
N LYS A 9 -53.97 -12.69 14.64
CA LYS A 9 -55.29 -12.28 15.11
C LYS A 9 -55.27 -10.76 15.36
N VAL A 10 -56.42 -10.17 15.11
CA VAL A 10 -56.87 -8.82 15.43
C VAL A 10 -57.02 -8.61 16.94
N ARG A 11 -56.77 -7.38 17.45
CA ARG A 11 -57.69 -6.77 18.43
C ARG A 11 -57.62 -5.24 18.48
N SER A 12 -58.78 -4.66 18.22
CA SER A 12 -59.22 -3.28 18.43
C SER A 12 -59.29 -2.88 19.91
N GLY A 13 -59.19 -1.58 20.19
CA GLY A 13 -59.61 -1.00 21.46
C GLY A 13 -59.55 0.53 21.46
N SER A 14 -60.68 1.18 21.17
CA SER A 14 -60.93 2.60 21.40
C SER A 14 -61.55 2.81 22.78
N ALA A 15 -61.14 3.83 23.54
CA ALA A 15 -62.02 4.52 24.47
C ALA A 15 -61.46 5.90 24.85
N SER A 16 -62.32 6.90 24.67
CA SER A 16 -62.24 8.31 25.04
C SER A 16 -62.37 8.52 26.56
N ARG A 17 -61.81 9.63 27.08
CA ARG A 17 -62.45 10.46 28.12
C ARG A 17 -61.82 11.86 28.21
N ASP A 18 -62.70 12.84 28.06
CA ASP A 18 -62.52 14.29 28.20
C ASP A 18 -62.46 14.77 29.67
N GLY A 19 -62.00 16.01 29.86
CA GLY A 19 -62.28 16.89 31.01
C GLY A 19 -61.01 17.48 31.64
N ALA A 20 -60.60 18.73 31.33
CA ALA A 20 -61.01 20.01 31.96
C ALA A 20 -60.34 20.22 33.34
N VAL A 21 -59.83 21.38 33.80
CA VAL A 21 -59.75 22.80 33.40
C VAL A 21 -58.81 23.49 34.43
N GLY A 22 -58.14 24.59 34.04
CA GLY A 22 -57.66 25.68 34.93
C GLY A 22 -56.25 25.54 35.51
N SER A 23 -55.42 26.58 35.68
CA SER A 23 -55.51 28.03 35.42
C SER A 23 -54.11 28.63 35.65
N GLU A 24 -53.77 29.67 34.89
CA GLU A 24 -52.82 30.78 35.13
C GLU A 24 -51.53 30.56 35.95
N SER A 25 -50.37 30.86 35.33
CA SER A 25 -49.56 32.02 35.74
C SER A 25 -48.44 32.30 34.73
N ALA A 26 -48.30 33.57 34.35
CA ALA A 26 -47.34 34.10 33.40
C ALA A 26 -45.92 34.25 34.01
N ALA A 27 -44.88 33.86 33.28
CA ALA A 27 -43.80 34.72 32.72
C ALA A 27 -42.40 34.26 33.24
N PRO A 28 -41.26 34.65 32.63
CA PRO A 28 -40.97 34.89 31.23
C PRO A 28 -39.77 34.06 30.69
N MET A 29 -39.75 33.96 29.36
CA MET A 29 -38.62 33.74 28.46
C MET A 29 -37.21 33.95 29.07
N ASN A 30 -36.46 32.85 29.24
CA ASN A 30 -35.02 32.84 29.39
C ASN A 30 -34.45 31.95 28.28
N ARG A 31 -34.00 32.64 27.24
CA ARG A 31 -33.43 32.16 26.00
C ARG A 31 -32.00 31.68 26.26
N ARG A 32 -31.81 30.39 26.49
CA ARG A 32 -30.49 29.75 26.43
C ARG A 32 -30.58 28.47 25.62
N GLY A 33 -30.67 28.65 24.29
CA GLY A 33 -30.35 27.59 23.34
C GLY A 33 -28.88 27.23 23.52
N ILE A 34 -28.60 26.25 24.36
CA ILE A 34 -27.31 25.58 24.36
C ILE A 34 -27.41 24.59 23.20
N LEU A 35 -27.20 25.10 21.99
CA LEU A 35 -26.83 24.27 20.86
C LEU A 35 -25.42 23.75 21.22
N SER A 36 -25.37 22.60 21.90
CA SER A 36 -24.11 21.89 22.13
C SER A 36 -23.48 21.69 20.75
N PRO A 37 -22.31 22.28 20.44
CA PRO A 37 -21.60 21.88 19.26
C PRO A 37 -21.06 20.51 19.61
N LEU A 38 -21.83 19.47 19.28
CA LEU A 38 -21.29 18.14 19.09
C LEU A 38 -20.36 18.25 17.87
N LEU A 39 -19.16 18.78 18.13
CA LEU A 39 -18.04 18.85 17.21
C LEU A 39 -17.61 17.39 17.04
N LEU A 40 -18.31 16.69 16.15
CA LEU A 40 -17.93 15.41 15.59
C LEU A 40 -16.57 15.62 14.94
N VAL A 41 -15.51 15.35 15.70
CA VAL A 41 -14.16 15.20 15.17
C VAL A 41 -14.22 13.98 14.26
N LEU A 42 -14.51 14.22 12.98
CA LEU A 42 -14.32 13.25 11.92
C LEU A 42 -12.83 13.00 11.84
N SER A 43 -12.35 12.09 12.70
CA SER A 43 -10.99 11.58 12.67
C SER A 43 -10.88 10.74 11.40
N THR A 44 -10.60 11.41 10.30
CA THR A 44 -10.34 10.75 9.04
C THR A 44 -9.04 9.98 9.21
N CYS A 45 -9.11 8.65 9.18
CA CYS A 45 -7.93 7.80 8.97
C CYS A 45 -7.39 8.05 7.56
N PHE A 46 -6.67 9.15 7.34
CA PHE A 46 -5.79 9.29 6.19
C PHE A 46 -4.39 8.90 6.65
N GLY A 47 -3.93 7.74 6.18
CA GLY A 47 -2.52 7.39 6.25
C GLY A 47 -1.70 8.28 5.30
N PRO A 48 -0.36 8.15 5.28
CA PRO A 48 0.44 8.85 4.29
C PRO A 48 0.05 8.43 2.87
N ASP A 49 0.07 9.37 1.93
CA ASP A 49 -0.09 9.11 0.50
C ASP A 49 1.28 8.77 -0.11
N ALA A 50 1.31 7.81 -1.02
CA ALA A 50 2.49 7.45 -1.80
C ALA A 50 2.48 8.15 -3.15
N ASP A 51 3.65 8.59 -3.61
CA ASP A 51 3.82 9.11 -4.96
C ASP A 51 3.56 8.00 -5.99
N PRO A 52 3.03 8.31 -7.18
CA PRO A 52 2.97 7.35 -8.27
C PRO A 52 4.37 6.84 -8.66
N GLU A 53 4.48 5.60 -9.12
CA GLU A 53 5.79 4.99 -9.46
C GLU A 53 5.86 4.50 -10.91
N VAL A 54 7.03 4.67 -11.52
CA VAL A 54 7.39 4.14 -12.84
C VAL A 54 8.72 3.40 -12.74
N HIS A 55 8.72 2.12 -13.08
CA HIS A 55 9.89 1.26 -13.05
C HIS A 55 10.35 0.98 -14.48
N LEU A 56 11.58 1.38 -14.79
CA LEU A 56 12.21 1.16 -16.10
C LEU A 56 13.23 0.04 -15.96
N ILE A 57 12.84 -1.16 -16.39
CA ILE A 57 13.61 -2.40 -16.30
C ILE A 57 14.38 -2.59 -17.61
N PRO A 58 15.67 -2.97 -17.61
CA PRO A 58 16.41 -3.22 -18.85
C PRO A 58 15.70 -4.27 -19.72
N ALA A 59 15.54 -3.99 -21.01
CA ALA A 59 14.86 -4.92 -21.92
C ALA A 59 15.51 -6.32 -21.88
N GLY A 60 14.67 -7.35 -21.73
CA GLY A 60 15.10 -8.75 -21.64
C GLY A 60 15.63 -9.20 -20.28
N TYR A 61 15.68 -8.32 -19.28
CA TYR A 61 16.05 -8.69 -17.92
C TYR A 61 15.00 -9.64 -17.30
N SER A 62 15.46 -10.71 -16.65
CA SER A 62 14.62 -11.56 -15.81
C SER A 62 15.38 -11.95 -14.54
N GLY A 63 14.73 -11.80 -13.40
CA GLY A 63 15.36 -11.99 -12.10
C GLY A 63 14.69 -11.16 -11.00
N ASP A 64 15.29 -11.22 -9.81
CA ASP A 64 14.93 -10.36 -8.69
C ASP A 64 15.43 -8.93 -8.91
N ILE A 65 14.58 -7.96 -8.63
CA ILE A 65 14.93 -6.56 -8.56
C ILE A 65 14.86 -6.10 -7.11
N PHE A 66 15.86 -5.31 -6.71
CA PHE A 66 15.94 -4.64 -5.43
C PHE A 66 16.08 -3.14 -5.64
N ILE A 67 15.28 -2.36 -4.93
CA ILE A 67 15.45 -0.91 -4.79
C ILE A 67 15.73 -0.64 -3.32
N ILE A 68 16.94 -0.20 -3.02
CA ILE A 68 17.42 0.07 -1.67
C ILE A 68 17.31 1.58 -1.43
N HIS A 69 16.55 1.99 -0.43
CA HIS A 69 16.26 3.40 -0.14
C HIS A 69 17.18 3.97 0.93
N ASN A 70 17.19 5.29 1.08
CA ASN A 70 17.98 6.01 2.08
C ASN A 70 19.50 5.74 2.03
N VAL A 71 20.05 5.47 0.84
CA VAL A 71 21.49 5.29 0.63
C VAL A 71 22.12 6.64 0.29
N PRO A 72 22.94 7.25 1.15
CA PRO A 72 23.50 8.59 0.93
C PRO A 72 24.23 8.76 -0.41
N ALA A 73 24.97 7.73 -0.83
CA ALA A 73 25.67 7.67 -2.11
C ALA A 73 24.83 7.05 -3.25
N GLY A 74 23.53 6.86 -3.03
CA GLY A 74 22.58 6.32 -4.00
C GLY A 74 22.20 7.33 -5.08
N GLU A 75 21.57 6.84 -6.13
CA GLU A 75 21.10 7.69 -7.22
C GLU A 75 19.90 8.54 -6.76
N PRO A 76 19.83 9.82 -7.16
CA PRO A 76 18.65 10.63 -6.92
C PRO A 76 17.46 10.11 -7.73
N VAL A 77 16.29 10.01 -7.10
CA VAL A 77 15.06 9.60 -7.78
C VAL A 77 14.67 10.65 -8.82
N LEU A 78 14.53 10.17 -10.06
CA LEU A 78 14.03 10.95 -11.17
C LEU A 78 12.52 11.15 -11.04
N ARG A 79 11.98 12.25 -11.57
CA ARG A 79 10.52 12.52 -11.54
C ARG A 79 9.97 12.83 -12.92
N GLU A 80 8.85 12.20 -13.27
CA GLU A 80 8.11 12.45 -14.51
C GLU A 80 6.63 12.64 -14.17
N GLY A 81 6.10 13.86 -14.36
CA GLY A 81 4.68 14.15 -14.09
C GLY A 81 4.26 13.89 -12.64
N GLY A 82 5.17 14.07 -11.68
CA GLY A 82 4.95 13.78 -10.26
C GLY A 82 5.18 12.32 -9.86
N ALA A 83 5.44 11.42 -10.81
CA ALA A 83 5.79 10.03 -10.50
C ALA A 83 7.29 9.89 -10.20
N ARG A 84 7.63 9.07 -9.20
CA ARG A 84 9.00 8.59 -8.95
C ARG A 84 9.40 7.61 -10.04
N VAL A 85 10.53 7.84 -10.70
CA VAL A 85 11.04 7.01 -11.80
C VAL A 85 12.29 6.27 -11.35
N TYR A 86 12.17 4.95 -11.25
CA TYR A 86 13.27 4.06 -10.91
C TYR A 86 13.84 3.42 -12.17
N ARG A 87 15.05 3.82 -12.54
CA ARG A 87 15.79 3.19 -13.64
C ARG A 87 16.60 2.04 -13.07
N ILE A 88 16.13 0.82 -13.30
CA ILE A 88 16.76 -0.37 -12.72
C ILE A 88 18.06 -0.67 -13.50
N PRO A 89 19.21 -0.82 -12.81
CA PRO A 89 20.45 -1.20 -13.48
C PRO A 89 20.41 -2.65 -13.96
N VAL A 90 21.32 -3.02 -14.87
CA VAL A 90 21.39 -4.37 -15.48
C VAL A 90 21.63 -5.50 -14.49
N ASN A 91 22.13 -5.20 -13.29
CA ASN A 91 22.31 -6.17 -12.20
C ASN A 91 21.04 -6.36 -11.35
N GLY A 92 19.97 -5.60 -11.60
CA GLY A 92 18.72 -5.64 -10.85
C GLY A 92 18.74 -4.90 -9.51
N ILE A 93 19.83 -4.21 -9.13
CA ILE A 93 19.97 -3.57 -7.83
C ILE A 93 20.13 -2.06 -8.02
N LEU A 94 19.11 -1.30 -7.61
CA LEU A 94 19.13 0.16 -7.57
C LEU A 94 19.35 0.62 -6.12
N THR A 95 20.33 1.49 -5.89
CA THR A 95 20.46 2.25 -4.65
C THR A 95 19.94 3.66 -4.86
N SER A 96 19.05 4.11 -3.99
CA SER A 96 18.40 5.42 -4.02
C SER A 96 18.78 6.22 -2.78
N ASN A 97 19.07 7.50 -2.95
CA ASN A 97 19.27 8.40 -1.81
C ASN A 97 17.98 8.97 -1.23
N ASP A 98 16.87 8.77 -1.92
CA ASP A 98 15.55 9.21 -1.50
C ASP A 98 14.93 8.21 -0.52
N ASP A 99 13.91 8.65 0.21
CA ASP A 99 13.21 7.82 1.18
C ASP A 99 12.38 6.70 0.53
N SER A 100 11.90 5.73 1.30
CA SER A 100 10.98 4.74 0.75
C SER A 100 9.59 5.36 0.56
N ASN A 101 8.96 5.02 -0.56
CA ASN A 101 7.66 5.56 -0.94
C ASN A 101 6.52 4.80 -0.24
N ILE A 102 6.30 5.08 1.04
CA ILE A 102 5.31 4.39 1.88
C ILE A 102 4.01 5.19 1.90
N GLY A 103 2.91 4.55 1.54
CA GLY A 103 1.59 5.17 1.64
C GLY A 103 0.55 4.51 0.74
N SER A 104 -0.65 5.08 0.73
CA SER A 104 -1.69 4.71 -0.23
C SER A 104 -1.44 5.44 -1.54
N GLY A 105 -1.41 4.74 -2.66
CA GLY A 105 -1.13 5.33 -3.96
C GLY A 105 -1.62 4.46 -5.12
N PRO A 106 -1.51 4.93 -6.37
CA PRO A 106 -1.79 4.11 -7.53
C PRO A 106 -0.79 2.94 -7.60
N LEU A 107 -1.19 1.85 -8.25
CA LEU A 107 -0.26 0.75 -8.53
C LEU A 107 0.93 1.25 -9.37
N PRO A 108 2.16 0.78 -9.09
CA PRO A 108 3.32 1.12 -9.90
C PRO A 108 3.15 0.67 -11.35
N LYS A 109 3.70 1.45 -12.28
CA LYS A 109 3.76 1.11 -13.69
C LYS A 109 5.14 0.52 -14.02
N TYR A 110 5.15 -0.59 -14.75
CA TYR A 110 6.38 -1.29 -15.09
C TYR A 110 6.58 -1.31 -16.61
N TYR A 111 7.81 -1.05 -17.03
CA TYR A 111 8.19 -1.06 -18.43
C TYR A 111 9.53 -1.75 -18.61
N TYR A 112 9.67 -2.51 -19.71
CA TYR A 112 10.98 -2.71 -20.28
C TYR A 112 11.44 -1.44 -20.99
N LEU A 113 12.68 -1.05 -20.75
CA LEU A 113 13.35 0.05 -21.40
C LEU A 113 14.41 -0.50 -22.37
N SER A 114 14.19 -0.24 -23.65
CA SER A 114 15.12 -0.56 -24.72
C SER A 114 16.31 0.41 -24.73
N THR A 115 17.42 0.02 -25.35
CA THR A 115 18.63 0.85 -25.46
C THR A 115 18.42 2.13 -26.29
N ASP A 116 17.43 2.14 -27.18
CA ASP A 116 16.96 3.29 -27.95
C ASP A 116 16.01 4.23 -27.17
N GLY A 117 15.70 3.88 -25.90
CA GLY A 117 14.79 4.63 -25.04
C GLY A 117 13.31 4.27 -25.16
N ARG A 118 12.95 3.30 -26.02
CA ARG A 118 11.56 2.84 -26.13
C ARG A 118 11.11 2.10 -24.86
N ARG A 119 9.90 2.43 -24.39
CA ARG A 119 9.25 1.79 -23.24
C ARG A 119 8.22 0.78 -23.74
N GLU A 120 8.30 -0.45 -23.24
CA GLU A 120 7.33 -1.51 -23.51
C GLU A 120 6.65 -1.90 -22.19
N PRO A 121 5.31 -1.76 -22.08
CA PRO A 121 4.62 -2.01 -20.82
C PRO A 121 4.66 -3.48 -20.40
N ILE A 122 4.80 -3.72 -19.11
CA ILE A 122 4.64 -5.03 -18.49
C ILE A 122 3.32 -5.02 -17.73
N GLU A 123 2.30 -5.65 -18.30
CA GLU A 123 0.93 -5.64 -17.76
C GLU A 123 0.65 -6.77 -16.76
N GLY A 124 1.42 -7.86 -16.85
CA GLY A 124 1.30 -8.98 -15.92
C GLY A 124 1.67 -8.57 -14.50
N PHE A 125 0.78 -8.80 -13.54
CA PHE A 125 1.00 -8.47 -12.13
C PHE A 125 0.40 -9.55 -11.22
N TRP A 126 1.24 -10.15 -10.38
CA TRP A 126 0.85 -11.22 -9.46
C TRP A 126 1.42 -10.97 -8.06
N ALA A 127 0.58 -10.44 -7.17
CA ALA A 127 0.94 -10.19 -5.78
C ALA A 127 0.94 -11.44 -4.88
N SER A 128 0.59 -12.62 -5.41
CA SER A 128 0.38 -13.83 -4.62
C SER A 128 0.97 -15.07 -5.30
N THR A 129 0.95 -16.20 -4.57
CA THR A 129 1.64 -17.43 -4.95
C THR A 129 1.20 -17.96 -6.32
N VAL A 130 2.17 -18.11 -7.22
CA VAL A 130 2.02 -18.82 -8.49
C VAL A 130 2.33 -20.30 -8.26
N LYS A 131 1.36 -21.18 -8.52
CA LYS A 131 1.55 -22.63 -8.40
C LYS A 131 2.47 -23.14 -9.51
N ASP A 132 3.40 -24.02 -9.16
CA ASP A 132 4.23 -24.71 -10.16
C ASP A 132 3.40 -25.79 -10.87
N THR A 133 2.91 -25.46 -12.06
CA THR A 133 2.13 -26.37 -12.92
C THR A 133 2.68 -26.31 -14.34
N ARG A 134 2.46 -27.38 -15.12
CA ARG A 134 2.87 -27.41 -16.54
C ARG A 134 2.29 -26.23 -17.33
N ALA A 135 1.05 -25.84 -17.06
CA ALA A 135 0.40 -24.71 -17.72
C ALA A 135 1.13 -23.39 -17.39
N ASN A 136 1.42 -23.13 -16.11
CA ASN A 136 2.17 -21.93 -15.72
C ASN A 136 3.60 -21.93 -16.26
N ARG A 137 4.26 -23.09 -16.34
CA ARG A 137 5.60 -23.19 -16.94
C ARG A 137 5.62 -22.90 -18.45
N ALA A 138 4.52 -23.16 -19.15
CA ALA A 138 4.38 -22.93 -20.58
C ALA A 138 3.82 -21.55 -20.92
N ASP A 139 3.39 -20.76 -19.94
CA ASP A 139 2.83 -19.42 -20.13
C ASP A 139 3.97 -18.44 -20.51
N PRO A 140 3.93 -17.85 -21.72
CA PRO A 140 4.97 -16.93 -22.18
C PRO A 140 4.81 -15.51 -21.61
N THR A 141 3.72 -15.24 -20.87
CA THR A 141 3.42 -13.90 -20.35
C THR A 141 4.46 -13.44 -19.35
N VAL A 142 5.08 -12.30 -19.62
CA VAL A 142 5.96 -11.62 -18.68
C VAL A 142 5.14 -10.81 -17.69
N GLY A 143 5.55 -10.81 -16.43
CA GLY A 143 5.01 -9.88 -15.45
C GLY A 143 5.88 -9.66 -14.24
N ILE A 144 5.29 -8.97 -13.28
CA ILE A 144 5.85 -8.63 -11.98
C ILE A 144 5.24 -9.54 -10.92
N TYR A 145 6.08 -10.14 -10.09
CA TYR A 145 5.68 -11.11 -9.09
C TYR A 145 6.18 -10.72 -7.71
N PHE A 146 5.30 -10.91 -6.72
CA PHE A 146 5.60 -10.72 -5.30
C PHE A 146 6.26 -9.38 -4.95
N PRO A 147 5.72 -8.23 -5.45
CA PRO A 147 6.19 -6.94 -4.98
C PRO A 147 5.97 -6.83 -3.48
N HIS A 148 7.04 -6.58 -2.75
CA HIS A 148 7.00 -6.36 -1.33
C HIS A 148 7.97 -5.26 -0.92
N HIS A 149 7.56 -4.52 0.10
CA HIS A 149 8.41 -3.60 0.83
C HIS A 149 8.88 -4.30 2.11
N GLY A 150 10.17 -4.19 2.42
CA GLY A 150 10.77 -4.81 3.59
C GLY A 150 11.82 -3.92 4.22
N SER A 151 12.17 -4.25 5.46
CA SER A 151 13.28 -3.64 6.17
C SER A 151 14.17 -4.72 6.75
N ILE A 152 15.48 -4.50 6.68
CA ILE A 152 16.48 -5.40 7.26
C ILE A 152 17.36 -4.61 8.22
N ASN A 153 17.59 -5.18 9.38
CA ASN A 153 18.59 -4.74 10.33
C ASN A 153 19.40 -5.99 10.73
N ARG A 154 20.71 -5.94 10.57
CA ARG A 154 21.62 -7.03 10.91
C ARG A 154 22.83 -6.49 11.67
N PRO A 155 23.53 -7.31 12.45
CA PRO A 155 24.74 -6.88 13.17
C PRO A 155 25.82 -6.26 12.27
N GLU A 156 25.87 -6.65 10.99
CA GLU A 156 26.82 -6.11 10.01
C GLU A 156 26.39 -4.76 9.40
N LEU A 157 25.13 -4.36 9.60
CA LEU A 157 24.57 -3.10 9.12
C LEU A 157 24.54 -2.08 10.26
N THR A 158 24.93 -0.85 9.96
CA THR A 158 24.91 0.25 10.95
C THR A 158 23.51 0.87 11.10
N CYS A 159 22.51 0.38 10.37
CA CYS A 159 21.19 0.99 10.19
C CYS A 159 20.12 -0.03 9.77
N TRP A 160 18.86 0.42 9.84
CA TRP A 160 17.78 -0.21 9.09
C TRP A 160 17.92 0.13 7.61
N VAL A 161 17.89 -0.89 6.77
CA VAL A 161 17.87 -0.77 5.32
C VAL A 161 16.45 -1.06 4.85
N GLU A 162 15.80 -0.06 4.27
CA GLU A 162 14.48 -0.17 3.65
C GLU A 162 14.64 -0.53 2.17
N TYR A 163 13.84 -1.47 1.68
CA TYR A 163 13.92 -1.90 0.28
C TYR A 163 12.57 -2.31 -0.28
N ASN A 164 12.44 -2.16 -1.61
CA ASN A 164 11.43 -2.85 -2.40
C ASN A 164 12.08 -4.03 -3.12
N GLN A 165 11.38 -5.15 -3.19
CA GLN A 165 11.78 -6.31 -3.98
C GLN A 165 10.60 -6.86 -4.79
N TYR A 166 10.90 -7.32 -6.00
CA TYR A 166 9.98 -8.07 -6.86
C TYR A 166 10.75 -8.91 -7.87
N PHE A 167 10.11 -9.94 -8.43
CA PHE A 167 10.65 -10.70 -9.55
C PHE A 167 10.02 -10.25 -10.87
N VAL A 168 10.82 -10.19 -11.95
CA VAL A 168 10.34 -9.95 -13.32
C VAL A 168 10.70 -11.12 -14.24
N GLY A 169 9.74 -11.56 -15.05
CA GLY A 169 9.94 -12.65 -16.01
C GLY A 169 8.64 -13.37 -16.35
N THR A 170 8.74 -14.56 -16.91
CA THR A 170 7.60 -15.47 -17.10
C THR A 170 7.34 -16.29 -15.84
N LYS A 171 6.15 -16.87 -15.73
CA LYS A 171 5.84 -17.83 -14.65
C LYS A 171 6.79 -19.03 -14.67
N GLY A 172 7.19 -19.50 -15.86
CA GLY A 172 8.18 -20.58 -16.00
C GLY A 172 9.56 -20.21 -15.48
N GLN A 173 10.00 -18.96 -15.69
CA GLN A 173 11.23 -18.43 -15.11
C GLN A 173 11.10 -18.32 -13.59
N LEU A 174 10.00 -17.78 -13.08
CA LEU A 174 9.72 -17.69 -11.64
C LEU A 174 9.76 -19.07 -10.95
N CYS A 175 9.05 -20.07 -11.49
CA CYS A 175 9.01 -21.41 -10.92
C CYS A 175 10.36 -22.14 -10.99
N SER A 176 11.25 -21.73 -11.90
CA SER A 176 12.63 -22.23 -11.96
C SER A 176 13.58 -21.45 -11.06
N HIS A 177 13.22 -20.20 -10.73
CA HIS A 177 13.95 -19.31 -9.84
C HIS A 177 13.70 -19.65 -8.36
N THR A 178 12.45 -19.96 -8.00
CA THR A 178 12.09 -20.43 -6.66
C THR A 178 12.43 -21.91 -6.50
N THR A 179 13.51 -22.26 -5.80
CA THR A 179 13.64 -23.60 -5.22
C THR A 179 12.40 -23.87 -4.33
N PRO A 180 11.79 -25.07 -4.32
CA PRO A 180 10.71 -25.38 -3.39
C PRO A 180 11.15 -25.08 -1.95
N GLY A 181 10.59 -24.03 -1.33
CA GLY A 181 11.00 -23.51 0.00
C GLY A 181 11.63 -22.10 0.01
N ALA A 182 11.89 -21.48 -1.16
CA ALA A 182 12.63 -20.23 -1.28
C ALA A 182 11.80 -18.94 -1.15
N GLN A 183 10.56 -18.98 -0.62
CA GLN A 183 9.83 -17.76 -0.25
C GLN A 183 10.51 -16.98 0.91
N GLN A 184 11.64 -17.49 1.44
CA GLN A 184 12.44 -16.86 2.50
C GLN A 184 13.81 -16.32 2.01
N HIS A 185 14.10 -16.33 0.70
CA HIS A 185 15.44 -16.07 0.16
C HIS A 185 15.84 -14.60 -0.05
N ALA A 186 15.01 -13.63 0.36
CA ALA A 186 15.48 -12.25 0.56
C ALA A 186 16.62 -12.16 1.61
N SER A 187 16.81 -13.22 2.40
CA SER A 187 17.83 -13.31 3.44
C SER A 187 19.24 -13.69 2.95
N ARG A 188 19.44 -14.13 1.69
CA ARG A 188 20.72 -14.69 1.23
C ARG A 188 21.51 -13.84 0.23
N HIS A 189 20.94 -12.79 -0.32
CA HIS A 189 21.74 -11.84 -1.10
C HIS A 189 22.59 -11.02 -0.12
N SER A 190 23.91 -11.06 -0.31
CA SER A 190 24.82 -10.11 0.29
C SER A 190 24.42 -8.72 -0.20
N PHE A 191 23.60 -8.01 0.56
CA PHE A 191 23.38 -6.59 0.34
C PHE A 191 24.77 -5.92 0.30
N PRO A 192 25.05 -5.06 -0.69
CA PRO A 192 26.31 -4.32 -0.67
C PRO A 192 26.42 -3.58 0.67
N PRO A 193 27.62 -3.42 1.24
CA PRO A 193 27.80 -2.66 2.47
C PRO A 193 27.30 -1.23 2.24
N THR A 194 26.08 -0.95 2.68
CA THR A 194 25.45 0.36 2.58
C THR A 194 25.82 1.16 3.82
N GLU A 195 26.65 2.18 3.65
CA GLU A 195 26.85 3.20 4.67
C GLU A 195 25.57 4.04 4.77
N CYS A 196 24.71 3.79 5.75
CA CYS A 196 23.59 4.69 6.02
C CYS A 196 24.06 5.90 6.83
N VAL A 197 23.57 7.09 6.46
CA VAL A 197 23.66 8.26 7.33
C VAL A 197 22.45 8.25 8.26
N HIS A 198 22.69 7.98 9.55
CA HIS A 198 21.74 8.34 10.59
C HIS A 198 21.85 9.83 10.86
N GLU A 199 20.89 10.62 10.39
CA GLU A 199 20.44 11.79 11.16
C GLU A 199 18.97 12.11 10.86
N VAL A 200 18.09 11.15 11.15
CA VAL A 200 16.70 11.50 11.49
C VAL A 200 16.61 11.43 13.00
N THR A 201 16.84 12.56 13.66
CA THR A 201 16.47 12.78 15.07
C THR A 201 14.98 12.52 15.24
N ARG A 202 14.63 11.25 15.49
CA ARG A 202 13.30 10.82 15.89
C ARG A 202 13.14 11.16 17.38
N ASN A 203 13.21 12.44 17.74
CA ASN A 203 12.73 13.06 18.99
C ASN A 203 13.22 14.51 19.12
N SER A 204 12.61 15.43 18.38
CA SER A 204 12.53 16.83 18.79
C SER A 204 11.07 17.24 18.85
N ARG A 205 10.38 16.77 19.91
CA ARG A 205 9.26 17.54 20.44
C ARG A 205 9.84 18.91 20.80
N PRO A 206 9.28 20.03 20.32
CA PRO A 206 9.63 21.31 20.91
C PRO A 206 9.12 21.30 22.35
N LEU A 207 10.04 21.33 23.31
CA LEU A 207 9.70 21.82 24.65
C LEU A 207 9.23 23.26 24.43
N SER A 208 7.93 23.49 24.62
CA SER A 208 7.39 24.84 24.71
C SER A 208 8.09 25.55 25.86
N ALA A 209 8.66 26.72 25.56
CA ALA A 209 9.09 27.70 26.54
C ALA A 209 7.86 28.39 27.15
#